data_AF-A0A382V6B1-F1
#
_entry.id   AF-A0A382V6B1-F1
#
_cell.length_a   1.000
_cell.length_b   1.000
_cell.length_c   1.000
_cell.angle_alpha   90.00
_cell.angle_beta   90.00
_cell.angle_gamma   90.00
#
_symmetry.space_group_name_H-M   'P 1'
#
loop_
_entity.id
_entity.type
_entity.pdbx_description
1 polymer ?
#
loop_
_entity_poly.entity_id
_entity_poly.type
_entity_poly.pdbx_seq_one_letter_code
_entity_poly.pdbx_strand_id
1 'polypeptide(L)'
;KIEYQDEAGNTAASVTNTNFTYDLTTAAPTLATPAASSTDNVAINIDFTLPEAASSGTVKMTFTHTSGTADNNAPHIITFNSNFETASQHTTTLTGTDLSVNANVLSVNTNTNDALVEGAIYSVTIEYQDVVGNTAASVTNTNFTYDLTTAAPTLATPAENSIDNGTLAIDFTLPEAASSGTVKMTFTRTSGTADNNAPHIITFNSNFETAAQHTNDLDGSDLGANANVSSVDTNPNDALVDGAIYSVKIEYQDEAGNTAASVTNTTFTYDITAPTISSTAPAQDAT
;
A
#
# COMPACT_ATOMS: atom_id res chain seq x y z
N LYS A 1 -57.21 -10.81 1.96
CA LYS A 1 -58.39 -11.66 1.67
C LYS A 1 -59.57 -10.72 1.47
N ILE A 2 -60.21 -10.72 0.30
CA ILE A 2 -61.48 -10.02 0.10
C ILE A 2 -62.54 -11.11 -0.06
N GLU A 3 -63.63 -11.01 0.70
CA GLU A 3 -64.78 -11.92 0.63
C GLU A 3 -66.03 -11.11 0.32
N TYR A 4 -66.81 -11.59 -0.63
CA TYR A 4 -68.15 -11.07 -0.90
C TYR A 4 -69.08 -12.25 -1.14
N GLN A 5 -70.29 -12.13 -0.62
CA GLN A 5 -71.37 -13.10 -0.78
C GLN A 5 -72.48 -12.38 -1.52
N ASP A 6 -73.00 -12.98 -2.59
CA ASP A 6 -74.14 -12.40 -3.28
C ASP A 6 -75.43 -12.57 -2.45
N GLU A 7 -76.44 -11.79 -2.80
CA GLU A 7 -77.73 -11.77 -2.10
C GLU A 7 -78.49 -13.11 -2.21
N ALA A 8 -78.06 -14.00 -3.11
CA ALA A 8 -78.63 -15.34 -3.33
C ALA A 8 -78.01 -16.42 -2.43
N GLY A 9 -77.01 -16.09 -1.60
CA GLY A 9 -76.42 -17.01 -0.63
C GLY A 9 -75.48 -18.05 -1.26
N ASN A 10 -74.94 -17.77 -2.45
CA ASN A 10 -73.94 -18.65 -3.07
C ASN A 10 -72.66 -18.69 -2.21
N THR A 11 -71.90 -19.79 -2.31
CA THR A 11 -70.61 -19.92 -1.60
C THR A 11 -69.69 -18.76 -1.99
N ALA A 12 -69.22 -18.00 -1.00
CA ALA A 12 -68.40 -16.81 -1.24
C ALA A 12 -67.16 -17.15 -2.09
N ALA A 13 -66.98 -16.44 -3.20
CA ALA A 13 -65.76 -16.52 -3.98
C ALA A 13 -64.66 -15.77 -3.22
N SER A 14 -63.64 -16.49 -2.74
CA SER A 14 -62.48 -15.87 -2.08
C SER A 14 -61.32 -15.78 -3.05
N VAL A 15 -60.76 -14.58 -3.22
CA VAL A 15 -59.43 -14.39 -3.80
C VAL A 15 -58.46 -14.08 -2.66
N THR A 16 -57.47 -14.95 -2.50
CA THR A 16 -56.30 -14.69 -1.65
C THR A 16 -55.18 -14.25 -2.58
N ASN A 17 -54.89 -12.94 -2.59
CA ASN A 17 -53.68 -12.45 -3.22
C ASN A 17 -52.49 -12.79 -2.31
N THR A 18 -51.75 -13.85 -2.63
CA THR A 18 -50.58 -14.32 -1.88
C THR A 18 -49.28 -13.63 -2.28
N ASN A 19 -49.31 -12.70 -3.25
CA ASN A 19 -48.11 -12.05 -3.80
C ASN A 19 -47.76 -10.71 -3.11
N PHE A 20 -47.99 -10.60 -1.80
CA PHE A 20 -47.38 -9.52 -1.01
C PHE A 20 -46.16 -10.07 -0.29
N THR A 21 -44.98 -9.96 -0.91
CA THR A 21 -43.72 -9.99 -0.16
C THR A 21 -43.63 -8.69 0.61
N TYR A 22 -43.95 -8.72 1.91
CA TYR A 22 -43.64 -7.61 2.80
C TYR A 22 -42.12 -7.58 2.96
N ASP A 23 -41.50 -6.61 2.32
CA ASP A 23 -40.15 -6.19 2.67
C ASP A 23 -40.24 -5.45 4.02
N LEU A 24 -39.57 -5.98 5.04
CA LEU A 24 -39.61 -5.48 6.41
C LEU A 24 -38.30 -4.80 6.81
N THR A 25 -37.25 -4.94 6.02
CA THR A 25 -35.89 -4.54 6.41
C THR A 25 -35.05 -4.28 5.17
N THR A 26 -34.30 -3.17 5.16
CA THR A 26 -33.22 -2.98 4.20
C THR A 26 -32.14 -4.03 4.45
N ALA A 27 -31.80 -4.83 3.44
CA ALA A 27 -30.71 -5.79 3.55
C ALA A 27 -29.35 -5.09 3.75
N ALA A 28 -28.45 -5.70 4.53
CA ALA A 28 -27.13 -5.10 4.78
C ALA A 28 -26.25 -5.11 3.51
N PRO A 29 -25.62 -3.99 3.13
CA PRO A 29 -24.67 -3.97 2.03
C PRO A 29 -23.38 -4.72 2.38
N THR A 30 -22.57 -5.03 1.37
CA THR A 30 -21.19 -5.51 1.56
C THR A 30 -20.20 -4.46 1.07
N LEU A 31 -19.05 -4.31 1.74
CA LEU A 31 -17.98 -3.39 1.35
C LEU A 31 -16.68 -4.18 1.17
N ALA A 32 -16.30 -4.41 -0.09
CA ALA A 32 -15.06 -5.11 -0.43
C ALA A 32 -13.87 -4.15 -0.37
N THR A 33 -13.99 -2.94 -0.94
CA THR A 33 -12.96 -1.90 -0.84
C THR A 33 -13.55 -0.50 -0.55
N PRO A 34 -12.87 0.33 0.26
CA PRO A 34 -11.59 0.07 0.93
C PRO A 34 -11.71 -1.03 1.97
N ALA A 35 -10.75 -1.96 1.99
CA ALA A 35 -10.80 -3.13 2.86
C ALA A 35 -10.41 -2.75 4.29
N ALA A 36 -10.73 -3.59 5.26
CA ALA A 36 -10.26 -3.38 6.63
C ALA A 36 -8.73 -3.49 6.68
N SER A 37 -8.08 -2.56 7.39
CA SER A 37 -6.62 -2.45 7.51
C SER A 37 -5.87 -2.26 6.17
N SER A 38 -6.55 -1.81 5.11
CA SER A 38 -5.89 -1.48 3.85
C SER A 38 -5.35 -0.05 3.84
N THR A 39 -4.42 0.20 2.93
CA THR A 39 -3.86 1.52 2.66
C THR A 39 -4.05 1.82 1.18
N ASP A 40 -4.59 2.99 0.85
CA ASP A 40 -4.66 3.48 -0.53
C ASP A 40 -3.96 4.84 -0.63
N ASN A 41 -3.55 5.18 -1.85
CA ASN A 41 -2.95 6.47 -2.19
C ASN A 41 -3.98 7.46 -2.74
N VAL A 42 -3.55 8.41 -3.58
CA VAL A 42 -4.40 9.39 -4.28
C VAL A 42 -5.70 8.76 -4.81
N ALA A 43 -5.61 7.57 -5.40
CA ALA A 43 -6.73 6.82 -5.95
C ALA A 43 -7.23 5.79 -4.93
N ILE A 44 -8.48 5.94 -4.50
CA ILE A 44 -9.14 5.05 -3.54
C ILE A 44 -10.09 4.14 -4.31
N ASN A 45 -9.84 2.84 -4.26
CA ASN A 45 -10.71 1.87 -4.94
C ASN A 45 -11.97 1.60 -4.12
N ILE A 46 -13.13 1.78 -4.75
CA ILE A 46 -14.43 1.54 -4.12
C ILE A 46 -15.10 0.34 -4.78
N ASP A 47 -15.48 -0.64 -3.96
CA ASP A 47 -16.23 -1.83 -4.36
C ASP A 47 -17.20 -2.19 -3.23
N PHE A 48 -18.50 -2.06 -3.50
CA PHE A 48 -19.55 -2.47 -2.59
C PHE A 48 -20.70 -3.12 -3.35
N THR A 49 -21.54 -3.90 -2.65
CA THR A 49 -22.75 -4.50 -3.23
C THR A 49 -23.97 -4.09 -2.41
N LEU A 50 -25.00 -3.64 -3.11
CA LEU A 50 -26.34 -3.44 -2.55
C LEU A 50 -27.18 -4.68 -2.88
N PRO A 51 -27.68 -5.44 -1.88
CA PRO A 51 -28.53 -6.60 -2.13
C PRO A 51 -29.89 -6.23 -2.72
N GLU A 52 -30.33 -4.99 -2.51
CA GLU A 52 -31.63 -4.45 -2.93
C GLU A 52 -31.46 -3.02 -3.48
N ALA A 53 -32.43 -2.53 -4.24
CA ALA A 53 -32.38 -1.19 -4.80
C ALA A 53 -32.54 -0.14 -3.69
N ALA A 54 -31.82 0.97 -3.82
CA ALA A 54 -31.85 2.07 -2.87
C ALA A 54 -32.92 3.11 -3.22
N SER A 55 -33.47 3.74 -2.20
CA SER A 55 -34.18 5.01 -2.33
C SER A 55 -33.22 6.10 -2.80
N SER A 56 -33.74 7.04 -3.60
CA SER A 56 -32.88 8.05 -4.24
C SER A 56 -32.15 8.94 -3.22
N GLY A 57 -30.84 9.12 -3.43
CA GLY A 57 -29.96 9.93 -2.58
C GLY A 57 -29.60 9.30 -1.23
N THR A 58 -29.91 8.01 -1.01
CA THR A 58 -29.66 7.35 0.28
C THR A 58 -28.35 6.58 0.32
N VAL A 59 -27.71 6.30 -0.82
CA VAL A 59 -26.44 5.58 -0.89
C VAL A 59 -25.31 6.52 -0.48
N LYS A 60 -24.74 6.30 0.70
CA LYS A 60 -23.70 7.15 1.27
C LYS A 60 -22.49 6.37 1.72
N MET A 61 -21.31 6.90 1.40
CA MET A 61 -20.05 6.44 1.96
C MET A 61 -19.49 7.49 2.92
N THR A 62 -19.13 7.07 4.13
CA THR A 62 -18.62 7.96 5.18
C THR A 62 -17.20 7.55 5.59
N PHE A 63 -16.26 8.48 5.50
CA PHE A 63 -14.91 8.37 6.07
C PHE A 63 -14.89 9.08 7.42
N THR A 64 -14.82 8.31 8.51
CA THR A 64 -14.74 8.84 9.88
C THR A 64 -13.31 8.71 10.38
N HIS A 65 -12.63 9.82 10.66
CA HIS A 65 -11.29 9.80 11.23
C HIS A 65 -11.29 9.11 12.60
N THR A 66 -10.36 8.19 12.81
CA THR A 66 -10.21 7.43 14.05
C THR A 66 -8.82 7.57 14.69
N SER A 67 -7.77 7.75 13.90
CA SER A 67 -6.38 7.84 14.38
C SER A 67 -5.45 8.44 13.30
N GLY A 68 -4.15 8.49 13.58
CA GLY A 68 -3.15 9.01 12.65
C GLY A 68 -3.08 10.54 12.64
N THR A 69 -2.76 11.11 11.48
CA THR A 69 -2.76 12.56 11.28
C THR A 69 -4.17 13.11 11.46
N ALA A 70 -4.32 14.16 12.28
CA ALA A 70 -5.63 14.73 12.59
C ALA A 70 -6.32 15.31 11.34
N ASP A 71 -7.51 14.80 11.05
CA ASP A 71 -8.43 15.38 10.08
C ASP A 71 -9.57 16.12 10.79
N ASN A 72 -9.46 17.44 10.88
CA ASN A 72 -10.45 18.29 11.54
C ASN A 72 -11.72 18.51 10.71
N ASN A 73 -11.74 18.09 9.44
CA ASN A 73 -12.89 18.23 8.55
C ASN A 73 -13.73 16.95 8.48
N ALA A 74 -13.22 15.84 9.03
CA ALA A 74 -13.95 14.59 9.15
C ALA A 74 -15.20 14.72 10.08
N PRO A 75 -16.25 13.91 9.86
CA PRO A 75 -16.35 12.89 8.82
C PRO A 75 -16.60 13.49 7.43
N HIS A 76 -16.06 12.84 6.41
CA HIS A 76 -16.38 13.13 5.00
C HIS A 76 -17.51 12.20 4.57
N ILE A 77 -18.65 12.78 4.17
CA ILE A 77 -19.85 12.03 3.80
C ILE A 77 -20.13 12.23 2.33
N ILE A 78 -19.86 11.20 1.54
CA ILE A 78 -20.09 11.13 0.11
C ILE A 78 -21.50 10.61 -0.13
N THR A 79 -22.31 11.32 -0.89
CA THR A 79 -23.57 10.83 -1.45
C THR A 79 -23.33 10.45 -2.91
N PHE A 80 -23.56 9.19 -3.27
CA PHE A 80 -23.43 8.77 -4.66
C PHE A 80 -24.65 9.20 -5.48
N ASN A 81 -24.46 9.33 -6.79
CA ASN A 81 -25.55 9.65 -7.71
C ASN A 81 -26.41 8.41 -8.06
N SER A 82 -27.43 8.61 -8.89
CA SER A 82 -28.42 7.58 -9.24
C SER A 82 -27.84 6.34 -9.94
N ASN A 83 -26.60 6.39 -10.43
CA ASN A 83 -25.96 5.21 -11.02
C ASN A 83 -25.72 4.11 -9.98
N PHE A 84 -25.65 4.46 -8.69
CA PHE A 84 -25.29 3.56 -7.60
C PHE A 84 -26.50 3.10 -6.76
N GLU A 85 -27.71 3.31 -7.25
CA GLU A 85 -28.96 3.02 -6.52
C GLU A 85 -29.59 1.66 -6.89
N THR A 86 -28.96 0.88 -7.77
CA THR A 86 -29.47 -0.45 -8.17
C THR A 86 -29.00 -1.58 -7.25
N ALA A 87 -29.81 -2.64 -7.17
CA ALA A 87 -29.44 -3.91 -6.52
C ALA A 87 -28.34 -4.63 -7.31
N SER A 88 -27.09 -4.26 -7.08
CA SER A 88 -25.92 -4.78 -7.81
C SER A 88 -24.64 -4.51 -7.06
N GLN A 89 -23.54 -5.09 -7.57
CA GLN A 89 -22.20 -4.61 -7.27
C GLN A 89 -21.97 -3.26 -7.96
N HIS A 90 -21.28 -2.36 -7.26
CA HIS A 90 -20.89 -1.05 -7.73
C HIS A 90 -19.39 -0.86 -7.52
N THR A 91 -18.70 -0.42 -8.57
CA THR A 91 -17.26 -0.15 -8.51
C THR A 91 -16.93 1.23 -9.06
N THR A 92 -16.00 1.92 -8.44
CA THR A 92 -15.43 3.18 -8.94
C THR A 92 -14.08 3.46 -8.27
N THR A 93 -13.43 4.52 -8.71
CA THR A 93 -12.24 5.05 -8.06
C THR A 93 -12.56 6.48 -7.64
N LEU A 94 -12.30 6.79 -6.37
CA LEU A 94 -12.38 8.15 -5.87
C LEU A 94 -10.99 8.76 -5.84
N THR A 95 -10.90 10.06 -6.16
CA THR A 95 -9.70 10.86 -5.94
C THR A 95 -9.77 11.40 -4.51
N GLY A 96 -8.96 10.86 -3.59
CA GLY A 96 -9.04 11.23 -2.17
C GLY A 96 -8.66 12.69 -1.87
N THR A 97 -7.91 13.35 -2.75
CA THR A 97 -7.52 14.76 -2.61
C THR A 97 -8.62 15.75 -2.96
N ASP A 98 -9.71 15.29 -3.58
CA ASP A 98 -10.90 16.07 -3.92
C ASP A 98 -12.05 15.07 -4.17
N LEU A 99 -12.84 14.82 -3.13
CA LEU A 99 -13.88 13.79 -3.18
C LEU A 99 -15.05 14.22 -4.09
N SER A 100 -15.28 15.52 -4.26
CA SER A 100 -16.41 16.09 -5.01
C SER A 100 -16.24 16.05 -6.53
N VAL A 101 -15.01 16.00 -7.07
CA VAL A 101 -14.78 15.95 -8.53
C VAL A 101 -15.09 14.60 -9.18
N ASN A 102 -15.41 13.58 -8.40
CA ASN A 102 -15.60 12.22 -8.90
C ASN A 102 -16.96 12.05 -9.58
N ALA A 103 -16.98 11.44 -10.78
CA ALA A 103 -18.17 11.42 -11.65
C ALA A 103 -19.41 10.73 -11.05
N ASN A 104 -19.20 9.76 -10.14
CA ASN A 104 -20.29 9.04 -9.46
C ASN A 104 -20.72 9.70 -8.14
N VAL A 105 -20.09 10.81 -7.75
CA VAL A 105 -20.41 11.56 -6.54
C VAL A 105 -21.43 12.65 -6.88
N LEU A 106 -22.55 12.62 -6.17
CA LEU A 106 -23.57 13.68 -6.25
C LEU A 106 -23.19 14.88 -5.38
N SER A 107 -22.69 14.60 -4.18
CA SER A 107 -22.25 15.63 -3.23
C SER A 107 -21.37 15.02 -2.16
N VAL A 108 -20.47 15.83 -1.61
CA VAL A 108 -19.83 15.58 -0.31
C VAL A 108 -20.48 16.53 0.71
N ASN A 109 -20.43 16.23 2.01
CA ASN A 109 -20.94 17.16 3.03
C ASN A 109 -20.32 18.56 2.85
N THR A 110 -21.01 19.58 3.34
CA THR A 110 -20.83 20.99 2.92
C THR A 110 -19.52 21.67 3.36
N ASN A 111 -18.46 20.93 3.69
CA ASN A 111 -17.14 21.50 3.93
C ASN A 111 -16.49 21.87 2.59
N THR A 112 -15.85 23.03 2.50
CA THR A 112 -15.11 23.45 1.29
C THR A 112 -13.79 22.69 1.12
N ASN A 113 -13.44 21.84 2.07
CA ASN A 113 -12.27 20.98 2.04
C ASN A 113 -12.73 19.56 2.33
N ASP A 114 -12.93 18.80 1.27
CA ASP A 114 -13.37 17.42 1.25
C ASP A 114 -12.21 16.45 0.96
N ALA A 115 -10.96 16.93 1.00
CA ALA A 115 -9.80 16.07 0.86
C ALA A 115 -9.61 15.19 2.11
N LEU A 116 -9.31 13.91 1.89
CA LEU A 116 -8.72 13.06 2.93
C LEU A 116 -7.32 13.56 3.27
N VAL A 117 -6.89 13.30 4.50
CA VAL A 117 -5.64 13.82 5.05
C VAL A 117 -4.54 12.76 5.02
N GLU A 118 -3.36 13.15 4.54
CA GLU A 118 -2.17 12.31 4.54
C GLU A 118 -1.83 11.74 5.93
N GLY A 119 -1.67 10.42 6.01
CA GLY A 119 -1.37 9.68 7.24
C GLY A 119 -2.54 9.57 8.21
N ALA A 120 -3.73 10.02 7.82
CA ALA A 120 -4.95 9.84 8.62
C ALA A 120 -5.50 8.41 8.46
N ILE A 121 -6.04 7.89 9.56
CA ILE A 121 -6.66 6.57 9.62
C ILE A 121 -8.16 6.77 9.82
N TYR A 122 -8.96 6.10 8.99
CA TYR A 122 -10.42 6.21 8.95
C TYR A 122 -11.11 4.86 9.20
N SER A 123 -12.34 4.93 9.70
CA SER A 123 -13.35 3.91 9.46
C SER A 123 -14.19 4.31 8.25
N VAL A 124 -14.44 3.37 7.34
CA VAL A 124 -15.19 3.58 6.10
C VAL A 124 -16.51 2.83 6.17
N THR A 125 -17.61 3.56 6.13
CA THR A 125 -18.97 3.00 6.21
C THR A 125 -19.69 3.22 4.89
N ILE A 126 -20.32 2.18 4.34
CA ILE A 126 -21.32 2.31 3.27
C ILE A 126 -22.71 2.06 3.87
N GLU A 127 -23.66 2.95 3.58
CA GLU A 127 -25.05 2.87 4.04
C GLU A 127 -26.04 3.14 2.90
N TYR A 128 -27.24 2.54 2.98
CA TYR A 128 -28.36 2.87 2.11
C TYR A 128 -29.71 2.56 2.78
N GLN A 129 -30.79 3.11 2.25
CA GLN A 129 -32.17 2.76 2.59
C GLN A 129 -32.84 2.16 1.35
N ASP A 130 -33.59 1.07 1.49
CA ASP A 130 -34.29 0.45 0.35
C ASP A 130 -35.39 1.35 -0.23
N VAL A 131 -35.94 0.93 -1.39
CA VAL A 131 -37.03 1.64 -2.08
C VAL A 131 -38.38 1.64 -1.34
N VAL A 132 -38.55 0.78 -0.32
CA VAL A 132 -39.78 0.69 0.48
C VAL A 132 -39.72 1.66 1.68
N GLY A 133 -38.51 2.16 2.00
CA GLY A 133 -38.27 3.14 3.05
C GLY A 133 -38.06 2.51 4.42
N ASN A 134 -37.62 1.25 4.50
CA ASN A 134 -37.25 0.67 5.79
C ASN A 134 -36.04 1.39 6.39
N THR A 135 -35.71 1.12 7.66
CA THR A 135 -34.54 1.75 8.30
C THR A 135 -33.26 1.38 7.55
N ALA A 136 -32.40 2.38 7.32
CA ALA A 136 -31.16 2.19 6.58
C ALA A 136 -30.27 1.09 7.19
N ALA A 137 -29.59 0.35 6.32
CA ALA A 137 -28.61 -0.66 6.69
C ALA A 137 -27.22 -0.23 6.23
N SER A 138 -26.19 -0.73 6.93
CA SER A 138 -24.80 -0.35 6.68
C SER A 138 -23.80 -1.45 7.01
N VAL A 139 -22.59 -1.30 6.48
CA VAL A 139 -21.40 -2.08 6.84
C VAL A 139 -20.20 -1.15 6.95
N THR A 140 -19.25 -1.48 7.82
CA THR A 140 -18.06 -0.66 8.09
C THR A 140 -16.79 -1.50 8.04
N ASN A 141 -15.81 -1.02 7.28
CA ASN A 141 -14.42 -1.46 7.36
C ASN A 141 -13.62 -0.47 8.20
N THR A 142 -12.64 -0.96 8.97
CA THR A 142 -11.89 -0.15 9.94
C THR A 142 -10.40 -0.13 9.60
N ASN A 143 -9.68 0.87 10.12
CA ASN A 143 -8.24 1.04 9.93
C ASN A 143 -7.81 1.26 8.47
N PHE A 144 -8.64 1.94 7.69
CA PHE A 144 -8.23 2.39 6.35
C PHE A 144 -7.24 3.56 6.48
N THR A 145 -6.04 3.44 5.93
CA THR A 145 -5.02 4.50 5.95
C THR A 145 -4.99 5.21 4.60
N TYR A 146 -5.00 6.54 4.62
CA TYR A 146 -4.78 7.35 3.43
C TYR A 146 -3.33 7.83 3.39
N ASP A 147 -2.57 7.38 2.40
CA ASP A 147 -1.11 7.53 2.34
C ASP A 147 -0.62 7.89 0.92
N LEU A 148 -0.02 9.06 0.79
CA LEU A 148 0.41 9.71 -0.45
C LEU A 148 1.92 9.65 -0.65
N THR A 149 2.70 9.17 0.33
CA THR A 149 4.16 9.22 0.24
C THR A 149 4.85 8.03 0.88
N THR A 150 5.73 7.37 0.11
CA THR A 150 6.74 6.47 0.69
C THR A 150 7.70 7.29 1.56
N ALA A 151 7.81 6.97 2.84
CA ALA A 151 8.78 7.57 3.75
C ALA A 151 10.22 7.12 3.44
N ALA A 152 11.18 8.02 3.63
CA ALA A 152 12.58 7.74 3.27
C ALA A 152 13.22 6.69 4.22
N PRO A 153 13.86 5.62 3.69
CA PRO A 153 14.60 4.68 4.52
C PRO A 153 15.87 5.31 5.09
N THR A 154 16.47 4.67 6.08
CA THR A 154 17.82 5.02 6.58
C THR A 154 18.81 3.91 6.28
N LEU A 155 20.05 4.24 5.94
CA LEU A 155 21.13 3.28 5.65
C LEU A 155 22.32 3.54 6.57
N ALA A 156 22.48 2.70 7.58
CA ALA A 156 23.59 2.77 8.53
C ALA A 156 24.85 2.09 7.98
N THR A 157 24.72 0.89 7.38
CA THR A 157 25.82 0.21 6.71
C THR A 157 25.43 -0.37 5.35
N PRO A 158 26.33 -0.35 4.35
CA PRO A 158 27.72 0.14 4.40
C PRO A 158 27.77 1.65 4.63
N ALA A 159 28.58 2.07 5.61
CA ALA A 159 28.62 3.46 6.05
C ALA A 159 29.39 4.32 5.05
N GLU A 160 29.12 5.63 5.01
CA GLU A 160 29.87 6.51 4.14
C GLU A 160 31.36 6.55 4.53
N ASN A 161 32.22 6.34 3.54
CA ASN A 161 33.67 6.18 3.63
C ASN A 161 34.14 4.90 4.33
N SER A 162 33.26 3.90 4.50
CA SER A 162 33.68 2.60 5.04
C SER A 162 34.41 1.75 4.01
N ILE A 163 35.10 0.74 4.52
CA ILE A 163 35.82 -0.27 3.75
C ILE A 163 35.42 -1.63 4.31
N ASP A 164 34.99 -2.55 3.46
CA ASP A 164 34.75 -3.94 3.83
C ASP A 164 35.64 -4.88 3.02
N ASN A 165 35.95 -6.03 3.61
CA ASN A 165 36.95 -6.99 3.12
C ASN A 165 36.36 -8.34 2.70
N GLY A 166 35.22 -8.30 2.01
CA GLY A 166 34.55 -9.49 1.45
C GLY A 166 33.15 -9.67 2.01
N THR A 167 33.02 -9.62 3.34
CA THR A 167 31.73 -9.60 4.02
C THR A 167 31.26 -8.17 4.19
N LEU A 168 30.10 -7.83 3.63
CA LEU A 168 29.48 -6.52 3.72
C LEU A 168 28.40 -6.53 4.78
N ALA A 169 28.61 -5.77 5.85
CA ALA A 169 27.59 -5.54 6.84
C ALA A 169 26.51 -4.61 6.26
N ILE A 170 25.27 -5.07 6.25
CA ILE A 170 24.10 -4.30 5.85
C ILE A 170 23.25 -3.99 7.08
N ASP A 171 22.90 -2.73 7.24
CA ASP A 171 22.01 -2.23 8.29
C ASP A 171 21.22 -1.05 7.70
N PHE A 172 19.92 -1.26 7.51
CA PHE A 172 19.00 -0.21 7.08
C PHE A 172 17.67 -0.32 7.82
N THR A 173 16.89 0.76 7.84
CA THR A 173 15.56 0.77 8.44
C THR A 173 14.54 1.26 7.42
N LEU A 174 13.44 0.52 7.30
CA LEU A 174 12.25 0.94 6.58
C LEU A 174 11.25 1.55 7.57
N PRO A 175 10.86 2.84 7.41
CA PRO A 175 9.91 3.48 8.31
C PRO A 175 8.47 2.97 8.12
N GLU A 176 8.13 2.42 6.96
CA GLU A 176 6.88 1.70 6.73
C GLU A 176 7.11 0.37 5.98
N ALA A 177 6.04 -0.43 5.84
CA ALA A 177 6.12 -1.71 5.14
C ALA A 177 6.25 -1.47 3.63
N ALA A 178 7.01 -2.34 2.97
CA ALA A 178 7.27 -2.25 1.55
C ALA A 178 6.28 -3.12 0.75
N SER A 179 5.88 -2.63 -0.41
CA SER A 179 5.29 -3.47 -1.46
C SER A 179 6.26 -4.61 -1.83
N SER A 180 5.70 -5.79 -2.10
CA SER A 180 6.50 -6.99 -2.34
C SER A 180 7.46 -6.84 -3.52
N GLY A 181 8.72 -7.23 -3.33
CA GLY A 181 9.79 -7.18 -4.32
C GLY A 181 10.33 -5.77 -4.61
N THR A 182 9.97 -4.76 -3.83
CA THR A 182 10.40 -3.37 -4.07
C THR A 182 11.65 -2.96 -3.31
N VAL A 183 12.02 -3.70 -2.25
CA VAL A 183 13.22 -3.42 -1.44
C VAL A 183 14.48 -3.79 -2.21
N LYS A 184 15.20 -2.79 -2.69
CA LYS A 184 16.37 -2.96 -3.57
C LYS A 184 17.59 -2.25 -3.02
N MET A 185 18.73 -2.91 -3.08
CA MET A 185 20.03 -2.29 -2.83
C MET A 185 20.86 -2.26 -4.11
N THR A 186 21.40 -1.08 -4.44
CA THR A 186 22.15 -0.83 -5.66
C THR A 186 23.57 -0.36 -5.32
N PHE A 187 24.56 -1.06 -5.86
CA PHE A 187 25.98 -0.69 -5.82
C PHE A 187 26.38 -0.12 -7.18
N THR A 188 26.55 1.20 -7.25
CA THR A 188 27.01 1.87 -8.48
C THR A 188 28.47 2.23 -8.34
N ARG A 189 29.34 1.74 -9.23
CA ARG A 189 30.77 2.05 -9.18
C ARG A 189 30.99 3.53 -9.49
N THR A 190 31.67 4.24 -8.59
CA THR A 190 32.01 5.66 -8.73
C THR A 190 33.48 5.89 -9.02
N SER A 191 34.39 5.09 -8.45
CA SER A 191 35.84 5.24 -8.60
C SER A 191 36.60 3.93 -8.33
N GLY A 192 37.93 4.00 -8.16
CA GLY A 192 38.79 2.85 -7.89
C GLY A 192 38.99 1.94 -9.11
N THR A 193 39.16 0.64 -8.86
CA THR A 193 39.24 -0.39 -9.91
C THR A 193 38.01 -0.32 -10.84
N ALA A 194 38.22 -0.64 -12.12
CA ALA A 194 37.13 -0.68 -13.09
C ALA A 194 36.21 -1.88 -12.83
N ASP A 195 34.93 -1.61 -12.69
CA ASP A 195 33.87 -2.61 -12.66
C ASP A 195 32.93 -2.33 -13.83
N ASN A 196 33.07 -3.13 -14.90
CA ASN A 196 32.28 -2.97 -16.12
C ASN A 196 30.88 -3.59 -15.98
N ASN A 197 30.61 -4.29 -14.88
CA ASN A 197 29.33 -4.94 -14.62
C ASN A 197 28.43 -4.12 -13.71
N ALA A 198 28.98 -3.11 -13.03
CA ALA A 198 28.20 -2.14 -12.27
C ALA A 198 27.19 -1.37 -13.16
N PRO A 199 26.02 -0.97 -12.62
CA PRO A 199 25.59 -1.17 -11.24
C PRO A 199 25.18 -2.61 -10.94
N HIS A 200 25.46 -3.06 -9.72
CA HIS A 200 24.92 -4.32 -9.17
C HIS A 200 23.66 -4.02 -8.37
N ILE A 201 22.56 -4.68 -8.69
CA ILE A 201 21.26 -4.45 -8.04
C ILE A 201 20.76 -5.77 -7.47
N ILE A 202 20.61 -5.82 -6.16
CA ILE A 202 19.93 -6.93 -5.46
C ILE A 202 18.52 -6.49 -5.07
N THR A 203 17.59 -7.44 -5.15
CA THR A 203 16.26 -7.32 -4.54
C THR A 203 16.22 -8.25 -3.33
N PHE A 204 15.85 -7.73 -2.17
CA PHE A 204 15.68 -8.56 -0.99
C PHE A 204 14.42 -9.42 -1.10
N ASN A 205 14.32 -10.47 -0.28
CA ASN A 205 13.11 -11.27 -0.17
C ASN A 205 12.15 -10.69 0.89
N SER A 206 11.01 -11.35 1.09
CA SER A 206 9.95 -10.92 2.00
C SER A 206 10.36 -10.74 3.46
N ASN A 207 11.52 -11.26 3.88
CA ASN A 207 12.01 -11.04 5.25
C ASN A 207 12.36 -9.56 5.49
N PHE A 208 12.60 -8.78 4.43
CA PHE A 208 13.08 -7.40 4.48
C PHE A 208 11.99 -6.38 4.10
N GLU A 209 10.74 -6.82 3.95
CA GLU A 209 9.61 -5.99 3.49
C GLU A 209 8.80 -5.37 4.64
N THR A 210 9.16 -5.63 5.90
CA THR A 210 8.44 -5.08 7.06
C THR A 210 8.97 -3.71 7.49
N ALA A 211 8.11 -2.91 8.12
CA ALA A 211 8.46 -1.64 8.77
C ALA A 211 9.35 -1.88 10.00
N ALA A 212 10.65 -2.05 9.78
CA ALA A 212 11.61 -2.42 10.81
C ALA A 212 13.05 -2.07 10.40
N GLN A 213 13.96 -2.21 11.38
CA GLN A 213 15.38 -2.32 11.10
C GLN A 213 15.68 -3.71 10.55
N HIS A 214 16.51 -3.76 9.52
CA HIS A 214 16.95 -4.97 8.83
C HIS A 214 18.47 -5.03 8.81
N THR A 215 19.02 -6.16 9.25
CA THR A 215 20.46 -6.39 9.28
C THR A 215 20.82 -7.68 8.55
N ASN A 216 21.91 -7.68 7.79
CA ASN A 216 22.44 -8.88 7.14
C ASN A 216 23.93 -8.75 6.90
N ASP A 217 24.63 -9.88 6.83
CA ASP A 217 25.97 -9.92 6.26
C ASP A 217 25.86 -10.48 4.84
N LEU A 218 26.27 -9.70 3.84
CA LEU A 218 26.32 -10.13 2.45
C LEU A 218 27.73 -10.60 2.08
N ASP A 219 27.83 -11.69 1.33
CA ASP A 219 29.06 -12.03 0.60
C ASP A 219 29.13 -11.18 -0.66
N GLY A 220 30.08 -10.25 -0.72
CA GLY A 220 30.30 -9.38 -1.88
C GLY A 220 30.89 -10.08 -3.09
N SER A 221 31.38 -11.31 -2.95
CA SER A 221 31.90 -12.11 -4.07
C SER A 221 30.82 -12.84 -4.86
N ASP A 222 29.61 -12.93 -4.33
CA ASP A 222 28.41 -13.51 -4.97
C ASP A 222 27.17 -12.92 -4.28
N LEU A 223 26.69 -11.78 -4.78
CA LEU A 223 25.58 -11.07 -4.17
C LEU A 223 24.27 -11.89 -4.22
N GLY A 224 24.06 -12.71 -5.24
CA GLY A 224 22.87 -13.52 -5.45
C GLY A 224 22.78 -14.79 -4.61
N ALA A 225 23.90 -15.35 -4.16
CA ALA A 225 23.91 -16.52 -3.28
C ALA A 225 23.49 -16.21 -1.83
N ASN A 226 23.30 -14.93 -1.48
CA ASN A 226 22.91 -14.52 -0.14
C ASN A 226 21.46 -14.91 0.18
N ALA A 227 21.24 -15.53 1.35
CA ALA A 227 19.94 -16.12 1.72
C ALA A 227 18.75 -15.14 1.72
N ASN A 228 19.00 -13.85 1.96
CA ASN A 228 17.96 -12.81 1.98
C ASN A 228 17.81 -12.07 0.65
N VAL A 229 18.52 -12.50 -0.40
CA VAL A 229 18.40 -11.96 -1.76
C VAL A 229 17.47 -12.84 -2.57
N SER A 230 16.40 -12.25 -3.12
CA SER A 230 15.43 -12.95 -3.96
C SER A 230 15.84 -12.98 -5.43
N SER A 231 16.56 -11.95 -5.86
CA SER A 231 17.05 -11.82 -7.23
C SER A 231 18.18 -10.80 -7.32
N VAL A 232 18.95 -10.91 -8.38
CA VAL A 232 19.96 -9.94 -8.81
C VAL A 232 19.63 -9.55 -10.25
N ASP A 233 19.88 -8.30 -10.63
CA ASP A 233 19.69 -7.90 -12.02
C ASP A 233 20.61 -8.71 -12.96
N THR A 234 20.17 -8.84 -14.20
CA THR A 234 20.58 -9.78 -15.27
C THR A 234 22.04 -9.68 -15.75
N ASN A 235 22.94 -9.04 -15.00
CA ASN A 235 24.35 -9.08 -15.29
C ASN A 235 24.92 -10.48 -14.97
N PRO A 236 25.67 -11.12 -15.89
CA PRO A 236 26.25 -12.46 -15.65
C PRO A 236 27.24 -12.56 -14.49
N ASN A 237 27.68 -11.44 -13.90
CA ASN A 237 28.52 -11.43 -12.71
C ASN A 237 28.09 -10.32 -11.76
N ASP A 238 27.62 -10.72 -10.59
CA ASP A 238 27.12 -9.89 -9.50
C ASP A 238 28.13 -9.69 -8.37
N ALA A 239 29.37 -10.15 -8.54
CA ALA A 239 30.44 -9.90 -7.60
C ALA A 239 30.88 -8.44 -7.63
N LEU A 240 31.09 -7.85 -6.45
CA LEU A 240 31.81 -6.59 -6.29
C LEU A 240 33.30 -6.79 -6.61
N VAL A 241 33.90 -5.75 -7.19
CA VAL A 241 35.27 -5.79 -7.69
C VAL A 241 36.24 -5.23 -6.66
N ASP A 242 37.29 -6.00 -6.38
CA ASP A 242 38.38 -5.62 -5.48
C ASP A 242 39.03 -4.27 -5.86
N GLY A 243 39.16 -3.38 -4.87
CA GLY A 243 39.67 -2.02 -5.01
C GLY A 243 38.73 -1.04 -5.72
N ALA A 244 37.50 -1.44 -6.06
CA ALA A 244 36.49 -0.53 -6.58
C ALA A 244 35.82 0.26 -5.45
N ILE A 245 35.39 1.48 -5.78
CA ILE A 245 34.65 2.37 -4.88
C ILE A 245 33.24 2.52 -5.45
N TYR A 246 32.23 2.28 -4.61
CA TYR A 246 30.81 2.31 -4.97
C TYR A 246 30.06 3.39 -4.19
N SER A 247 28.99 3.91 -4.79
CA SER A 247 27.86 4.48 -4.05
C SER A 247 26.83 3.38 -3.81
N VAL A 248 26.32 3.28 -2.58
CA VAL A 248 25.34 2.28 -2.17
C VAL A 248 24.01 2.96 -1.89
N LYS A 249 22.96 2.55 -2.60
CA LYS A 249 21.59 3.06 -2.46
C LYS A 249 20.68 1.95 -1.95
N ILE A 250 19.85 2.23 -0.96
CA ILE A 250 18.69 1.40 -0.60
C ILE A 250 17.41 2.15 -1.00
N GLU A 251 16.48 1.45 -1.61
CA GLU A 251 15.17 1.99 -2.01
C GLU A 251 14.05 0.98 -1.82
N TYR A 252 12.83 1.48 -1.63
CA TYR A 252 11.61 0.68 -1.59
C TYR A 252 10.40 1.54 -2.00
N GLN A 253 9.28 0.88 -2.29
CA GLN A 253 7.96 1.51 -2.47
C GLN A 253 7.05 0.97 -1.37
N ASP A 254 6.24 1.81 -0.75
CA ASP A 254 5.30 1.42 0.30
C ASP A 254 4.16 0.53 -0.20
N GLU A 255 3.32 0.02 0.72
CA GLU A 255 2.14 -0.79 0.40
C GLU A 255 1.02 -0.02 -0.32
N ALA A 256 0.98 1.31 -0.19
CA ALA A 256 0.04 2.18 -0.89
C ALA A 256 0.40 2.35 -2.38
N GLY A 257 1.61 1.92 -2.79
CA GLY A 257 2.10 2.01 -4.15
C GLY A 257 2.58 3.42 -4.53
N ASN A 258 2.97 4.24 -3.55
CA ASN A 258 3.50 5.59 -3.80
C ASN A 258 4.86 5.52 -4.52
N THR A 259 5.35 6.67 -4.99
CA THR A 259 6.68 6.72 -5.64
C THR A 259 7.75 6.24 -4.66
N ALA A 260 8.67 5.38 -5.12
CA ALA A 260 9.71 4.81 -4.28
C ALA A 260 10.59 5.89 -3.61
N ALA A 261 10.91 5.68 -2.34
CA ALA A 261 11.84 6.50 -1.59
C ALA A 261 13.20 5.79 -1.45
N SER A 262 14.26 6.58 -1.24
CA SER A 262 15.61 6.03 -1.15
C SER A 262 16.55 6.88 -0.30
N VAL A 263 17.65 6.26 0.11
CA VAL A 263 18.82 6.93 0.70
C VAL A 263 20.09 6.34 0.07
N THR A 264 21.16 7.14 0.02
CA THR A 264 22.42 6.74 -0.61
C THR A 264 23.62 7.16 0.23
N ASN A 265 24.54 6.23 0.47
CA ASN A 265 25.88 6.51 0.96
C ASN A 265 26.83 6.53 -0.26
N THR A 266 27.56 7.64 -0.45
CA THR A 266 28.17 7.93 -1.76
C THR A 266 29.52 7.25 -1.99
N THR A 267 30.18 6.82 -0.91
CA THR A 267 31.53 6.23 -0.96
C THR A 267 31.61 5.01 -0.05
N PHE A 268 31.83 3.85 -0.64
CA PHE A 268 32.09 2.58 0.02
C PHE A 268 33.19 1.86 -0.77
N THR A 269 34.25 1.41 -0.11
CA THR A 269 35.36 0.69 -0.78
C THR A 269 35.25 -0.81 -0.51
N TYR A 270 35.29 -1.61 -1.57
CA TYR A 270 35.40 -3.06 -1.45
C TYR A 270 36.87 -3.46 -1.67
N ASP A 271 37.53 -3.96 -0.63
CA ASP A 271 38.98 -4.26 -0.65
C ASP A 271 39.28 -5.60 0.06
N ILE A 272 39.54 -6.63 -0.73
CA ILE A 272 39.87 -7.98 -0.27
C ILE A 272 41.37 -8.28 -0.38
N THR A 273 42.19 -7.34 -0.88
CA THR A 273 43.62 -7.56 -1.10
C THR A 273 44.44 -7.16 0.12
N ALA A 274 45.14 -8.13 0.71
CA ALA A 274 46.07 -7.87 1.80
C ALA A 274 47.28 -7.03 1.35
N PRO A 275 47.79 -6.08 2.17
CA PRO A 275 48.97 -5.31 1.84
C PRO A 275 50.21 -6.20 1.75
N THR A 276 51.11 -5.88 0.82
CA THR A 276 52.41 -6.55 0.73
C THR A 276 53.43 -5.89 1.66
N ILE A 277 54.06 -6.67 2.55
CA ILE A 277 55.15 -6.20 3.39
C ILE A 277 56.48 -6.61 2.75
N SER A 278 57.31 -5.63 2.37
CA SER A 278 58.68 -5.88 1.96
C SER A 278 59.65 -5.38 3.04
N SER A 279 60.57 -6.24 3.47
CA SER A 279 61.71 -5.83 4.30
C SER A 279 62.96 -5.88 3.44
N THR A 280 63.68 -4.76 3.37
CA THR A 280 65.06 -4.77 2.90
C THR A 280 65.93 -5.14 4.10
N ALA A 281 66.70 -6.23 3.98
CA ALA A 281 67.71 -6.54 4.99
C ALA A 281 68.67 -5.33 5.09
N PRO A 282 69.15 -4.98 6.30
CA PRO A 282 70.20 -3.97 6.40
C PRO A 282 71.39 -4.40 5.55
N ALA A 283 71.97 -3.44 4.81
CA ALA A 283 73.18 -3.69 4.02
C ALA A 283 74.22 -4.34 4.93
N GLN A 284 74.74 -5.50 4.53
CA GLN A 284 75.87 -6.10 5.22
C GLN A 284 77.02 -5.09 5.14
N ASP A 285 77.47 -4.58 6.29
CA ASP A 285 78.63 -3.70 6.37
C ASP A 285 79.79 -4.36 5.61
N ALA A 286 80.25 -3.69 4.55
CA ALA A 286 81.44 -4.08 3.85
C ALA A 286 82.63 -3.84 4.79
N THR A 287 83.25 -4.93 5.25
CA THR A 287 84.51 -4.93 5.99
C THR A 287 85.67 -4.42 5.16
#